data_AF-V5ECS2-F1
#
_entry.id   AF-V5ECS2-F1
#
_cell.length_a   1.000
_cell.length_b   1.000
_cell.length_c   1.000
_cell.angle_alpha   90.00
_cell.angle_beta   90.00
_cell.angle_gamma   90.00
#
_symmetry.space_group_name_H-M   'P 1'
#
loop_
_entity.id
_entity.type
_entity.pdbx_description
1 polymer ?
#
loop_
_entity_poly.entity_id
_entity_poly.type
_entity_poly.pdbx_seq_one_letter_code
_entity_poly.pdbx_strand_id
1 'polypeptide(L)'
;MASTSTPSTPTLASRPLQGRNVVEMSPSSSTGSRPRADKRRASKLRDYYGLSSETPTTSQPSTPIIGESSSIALGPKIDLSSLLRSGSLSTLLGKESELIVQIRELDGERQSLVYNHHHELVAASDTIRNMKIKSESLDPSLDSLRSSFESMSNLASNLEVLRSSARAKAVEESATGGIDRLHDLDPIVTLPARLSDLIECRLDAAETGEQSAEARKMGLAQAEHLWGTMEPVLAAWTDAGVSGVREIAAECRSLLKDGRKAVGTSSASR
;
A
#
# COMPACT_ATOMS: atom_id res chain seq x y z
N MET A 1 23.31 54.24 54.19
CA MET A 1 22.04 54.48 54.89
C MET A 1 21.03 55.03 53.88
N ALA A 2 20.09 54.19 53.44
CA ALA A 2 18.76 54.56 52.93
C ALA A 2 18.03 53.25 52.62
N SER A 3 17.06 52.93 53.48
CA SER A 3 16.18 51.77 53.42
C SER A 3 14.90 52.14 52.68
N THR A 4 14.29 51.19 51.95
CA THR A 4 12.83 50.97 51.76
C THR A 4 12.66 49.84 50.73
N SER A 5 12.49 48.58 51.15
CA SER A 5 11.23 47.90 51.50
C SER A 5 10.51 47.28 50.29
N THR A 6 10.76 46.00 50.08
CA THR A 6 10.01 45.02 49.27
C THR A 6 8.74 44.57 50.00
N PRO A 7 7.62 44.29 49.30
CA PRO A 7 6.56 43.45 49.86
C PRO A 7 6.66 41.99 49.39
N SER A 8 6.53 41.09 50.37
CA SER A 8 6.56 39.64 50.27
C SER A 8 5.23 39.03 49.77
N THR A 9 5.36 37.85 49.17
CA THR A 9 4.35 36.88 48.68
C THR A 9 3.28 36.47 49.70
N PRO A 10 2.22 35.77 49.24
CA PRO A 10 2.13 34.36 49.68
C PRO A 10 1.80 33.34 48.58
N THR A 11 2.51 32.21 48.68
CA THR A 11 2.29 30.92 48.02
C THR A 11 1.28 30.09 48.80
N LEU A 12 0.30 29.47 48.14
CA LEU A 12 -0.50 28.29 48.60
C LEU A 12 -1.43 27.90 47.43
N ALA A 13 -1.73 26.66 47.04
CA ALA A 13 -1.26 25.31 47.33
C ALA A 13 -1.82 24.41 46.20
N SER A 14 -1.08 23.38 45.81
CA SER A 14 -1.55 22.30 44.94
C SER A 14 -2.53 21.39 45.67
N ARG A 15 -3.62 20.96 45.03
CA ARG A 15 -4.21 19.64 45.32
C ARG A 15 -4.98 19.07 44.11
N PRO A 16 -4.76 17.77 43.76
CA PRO A 16 -5.40 17.09 42.64
C PRO A 16 -6.67 16.34 43.06
N LEU A 17 -7.50 15.90 42.09
CA LEU A 17 -7.91 14.50 41.89
C LEU A 17 -9.10 14.33 40.89
N GLN A 18 -9.01 13.23 40.13
CA GLN A 18 -10.09 12.37 39.59
C GLN A 18 -10.87 12.78 38.33
N GLY A 19 -10.36 12.32 37.19
CA GLY A 19 -10.89 11.12 36.50
C GLY A 19 -12.34 11.15 36.03
N ARG A 20 -12.54 11.35 34.72
CA ARG A 20 -13.71 10.86 34.00
C ARG A 20 -13.33 10.46 32.58
N ASN A 21 -13.29 9.15 32.35
CA ASN A 21 -13.32 8.51 31.04
C ASN A 21 -14.54 9.01 30.24
N VAL A 22 -14.44 9.02 28.90
CA VAL A 22 -15.41 8.41 27.96
C VAL A 22 -15.05 8.80 26.51
N VAL A 23 -14.65 7.77 25.76
CA VAL A 23 -14.98 7.45 24.35
C VAL A 23 -14.21 8.17 23.24
N GLU A 24 -13.14 7.45 22.86
CA GLU A 24 -12.68 7.22 21.49
C GLU A 24 -13.83 6.86 20.55
N MET A 25 -14.00 7.62 19.45
CA MET A 25 -14.88 7.26 18.34
C MET A 25 -14.17 7.56 17.02
N SER A 26 -13.66 6.48 16.42
CA SER A 26 -13.29 6.39 15.00
C SER A 26 -14.46 6.81 14.10
N PRO A 27 -14.25 7.53 12.98
CA PRO A 27 -15.29 7.70 11.99
C PRO A 27 -15.32 6.47 11.08
N SER A 28 -16.27 5.57 11.35
CA SER A 28 -16.72 4.58 10.38
C SER A 28 -17.48 5.26 9.24
N SER A 29 -17.13 4.87 8.03
CA SER A 29 -17.84 5.17 6.79
C SER A 29 -19.29 4.73 6.88
N SER A 30 -20.23 5.67 6.79
CA SER A 30 -21.62 5.38 6.46
C SER A 30 -22.16 6.40 5.46
N THR A 31 -22.57 5.85 4.31
CA THR A 31 -23.35 6.50 3.27
C THR A 31 -24.72 6.88 3.83
N GLY A 32 -24.95 8.18 4.07
CA GLY A 32 -26.24 8.67 4.53
C GLY A 32 -26.36 10.19 4.39
N SER A 33 -27.20 10.62 3.45
CA SER A 33 -27.84 11.95 3.37
C SER A 33 -27.00 13.19 3.76
N ARG A 34 -26.30 13.77 2.78
CA ARG A 34 -25.62 15.07 2.89
C ARG A 34 -26.55 16.17 3.44
N PRO A 35 -26.14 16.92 4.49
CA PRO A 35 -27.00 17.93 5.11
C PRO A 35 -27.13 19.16 4.21
N ARG A 36 -28.32 19.79 4.23
CA ARG A 36 -28.65 21.03 3.48
C ARG A 36 -27.68 22.21 3.74
N ALA A 37 -26.88 22.16 4.79
CA ALA A 37 -25.82 23.12 5.10
C ALA A 37 -24.68 23.12 4.08
N ASP A 38 -24.38 21.95 3.48
CA ASP A 38 -23.31 21.80 2.49
C ASP A 38 -23.69 22.51 1.18
N LYS A 39 -24.97 22.48 0.82
CA LYS A 39 -25.51 23.25 -0.33
C LYS A 39 -25.40 24.76 -0.15
N ARG A 40 -25.58 25.29 1.07
CA ARG A 40 -25.44 26.73 1.35
C ARG A 40 -23.98 27.19 1.39
N ARG A 41 -23.07 26.34 1.89
CA ARG A 41 -21.63 26.61 1.83
C ARG A 41 -21.11 26.52 0.41
N ALA A 42 -21.54 25.49 -0.33
CA ALA A 42 -21.21 25.34 -1.74
C ALA A 42 -21.77 26.48 -2.59
N SER A 43 -22.98 27.00 -2.31
CA SER A 43 -23.52 28.18 -3.02
C SER A 43 -22.72 29.43 -2.69
N LYS A 44 -22.41 29.70 -1.42
CA LYS A 44 -21.61 30.87 -1.02
C LYS A 44 -20.21 30.86 -1.63
N LEU A 45 -19.57 29.70 -1.74
CA LEU A 45 -18.30 29.55 -2.45
C LEU A 45 -18.48 29.75 -3.96
N ARG A 46 -19.56 29.24 -4.54
CA ARG A 46 -19.88 29.42 -5.97
C ARG A 46 -20.11 30.89 -6.32
N ASP A 47 -20.73 31.65 -5.42
CA ASP A 47 -20.94 33.09 -5.53
C ASP A 47 -19.61 33.85 -5.39
N TYR A 48 -18.73 33.43 -4.47
CA TYR A 48 -17.38 34.00 -4.29
C TYR A 48 -16.47 33.82 -5.51
N TYR A 49 -16.62 32.71 -6.24
CA TYR A 49 -15.84 32.40 -7.43
C TYR A 49 -16.56 32.72 -8.75
N GLY A 50 -17.73 33.37 -8.71
CA GLY A 50 -18.48 33.77 -9.91
C GLY A 50 -18.93 32.59 -10.79
N LEU A 51 -19.07 31.40 -10.21
CA LEU A 51 -19.37 30.14 -10.93
C LEU A 51 -20.88 29.92 -11.16
N SER A 52 -21.74 30.79 -10.64
CA SER A 52 -23.16 30.85 -11.02
C SER A 52 -23.27 31.58 -12.35
N SER A 53 -23.06 30.82 -13.44
CA SER A 53 -23.15 31.32 -14.82
C SER A 53 -24.51 31.98 -15.08
N GLU A 54 -24.44 33.28 -15.34
CA GLU A 54 -25.48 34.06 -16.00
C GLU A 54 -25.48 33.74 -17.50
N THR A 55 -26.66 33.60 -18.08
CA THR A 55 -26.92 33.89 -19.49
C THR A 55 -26.51 35.34 -19.80
N PRO A 56 -26.07 35.65 -21.04
CA PRO A 56 -25.12 36.71 -21.28
C PRO A 56 -25.76 38.10 -21.16
N THR A 57 -25.37 38.86 -20.14
CA THR A 57 -25.38 40.31 -20.23
C THR A 57 -24.03 40.82 -19.76
N THR A 58 -23.37 41.52 -20.67
CA THR A 58 -22.12 42.26 -20.54
C THR A 58 -21.87 42.84 -19.14
N SER A 59 -20.91 42.27 -18.41
CA SER A 59 -20.00 43.03 -17.55
C SER A 59 -18.86 42.13 -17.08
N GLN A 60 -17.64 42.54 -17.43
CA GLN A 60 -16.39 41.86 -17.12
C GLN A 60 -16.19 41.69 -15.60
N PRO A 61 -15.51 40.62 -15.14
CA PRO A 61 -15.08 40.47 -13.77
C PRO A 61 -13.86 41.35 -13.49
N SER A 62 -14.03 42.33 -12.61
CA SER A 62 -12.96 43.18 -12.10
C SER A 62 -11.95 42.35 -11.29
N THR A 63 -10.80 42.07 -11.89
CA THR A 63 -9.57 41.72 -11.17
C THR A 63 -9.22 42.87 -10.21
N PRO A 64 -8.75 42.63 -8.97
CA PRO A 64 -8.16 43.69 -8.17
C PRO A 64 -6.81 44.02 -8.80
N ILE A 65 -6.78 45.04 -9.64
CA ILE A 65 -5.55 45.61 -10.19
C ILE A 65 -4.86 46.33 -9.03
N ILE A 66 -3.90 45.64 -8.41
CA ILE A 66 -2.85 46.29 -7.63
C ILE A 66 -1.95 46.97 -8.66
N GLY A 67 -2.04 48.30 -8.76
CA GLY A 67 -1.17 49.11 -9.59
C GLY A 67 -1.91 49.89 -10.68
N GLU A 68 -2.46 51.03 -10.31
CA GLU A 68 -1.98 52.29 -10.87
C GLU A 68 -2.51 53.45 -10.04
N SER A 69 -1.61 54.39 -9.82
CA SER A 69 -1.78 55.62 -9.07
C SER A 69 -2.80 56.57 -9.69
N SER A 70 -4.10 56.22 -9.69
CA SER A 70 -5.11 57.27 -9.65
C SER A 70 -5.12 57.78 -8.22
N SER A 71 -4.44 58.92 -8.04
CA SER A 71 -4.44 59.77 -6.86
C SER A 71 -5.50 59.34 -5.84
N ILE A 72 -5.07 59.05 -4.61
CA ILE A 72 -5.90 59.26 -3.42
C ILE A 72 -6.66 60.55 -3.72
N ALA A 73 -7.94 60.44 -4.05
CA ALA A 73 -8.74 61.57 -4.43
C ALA A 73 -8.88 62.33 -3.12
N LEU A 74 -7.89 63.20 -2.87
CA LEU A 74 -7.93 64.21 -1.84
C LEU A 74 -9.32 64.80 -1.99
N GLY A 75 -10.14 64.55 -0.97
CA GLY A 75 -11.51 65.05 -0.89
C GLY A 75 -11.52 66.54 -1.21
N PRO A 76 -12.72 67.08 -1.48
CA PRO A 76 -12.92 68.37 -2.16
C PRO A 76 -11.82 69.34 -1.73
N LYS A 77 -10.94 69.74 -2.67
CA LYS A 77 -9.90 70.75 -2.41
C LYS A 77 -10.63 71.95 -1.84
N ILE A 78 -10.69 72.02 -0.51
CA ILE A 78 -11.21 73.17 0.21
C ILE A 78 -10.32 74.28 -0.30
N ASP A 79 -10.90 75.19 -1.08
CA ASP A 79 -10.14 76.28 -1.64
C ASP A 79 -9.87 77.26 -0.51
N LEU A 80 -8.84 76.93 0.27
CA LEU A 80 -8.37 77.70 1.42
C LEU A 80 -8.09 79.16 1.00
N SER A 81 -7.69 79.37 -0.25
CA SER A 81 -7.38 80.69 -0.79
C SER A 81 -8.62 81.56 -0.97
N SER A 82 -9.76 81.01 -1.41
CA SER A 82 -11.02 81.75 -1.42
C SER A 82 -11.60 81.88 -0.01
N LEU A 83 -11.47 80.84 0.82
CA LEU A 83 -11.94 80.87 2.20
C LEU A 83 -11.27 81.96 3.05
N LEU A 84 -9.97 82.13 2.91
CA LEU A 84 -9.19 83.16 3.61
C LEU A 84 -9.49 84.56 3.08
N ARG A 85 -9.91 84.68 1.81
CA ARG A 85 -10.19 85.97 1.16
C ARG A 85 -11.63 86.45 1.41
N SER A 86 -12.60 85.54 1.56
CA SER A 86 -14.02 85.88 1.72
C SER A 86 -14.63 85.49 3.08
N GLY A 87 -13.92 84.72 3.91
CA GLY A 87 -14.42 84.22 5.19
C GLY A 87 -14.27 85.23 6.32
N SER A 88 -15.27 85.28 7.21
CA SER A 88 -15.17 86.04 8.46
C SER A 88 -14.38 85.24 9.51
N LEU A 89 -13.69 85.92 10.43
CA LEU A 89 -12.85 85.27 11.45
C LEU A 89 -13.60 84.21 12.28
N SER A 90 -14.87 84.46 12.61
CA SER A 90 -15.73 83.50 13.32
C SER A 90 -15.94 82.21 12.53
N THR A 91 -16.14 82.30 11.20
CA THR A 91 -16.30 81.13 10.35
C THR A 91 -15.00 80.34 10.19
N LEU A 92 -13.85 81.03 10.23
CA LEU A 92 -12.54 80.40 10.15
C LEU A 92 -12.22 79.61 11.43
N LEU A 93 -12.46 80.20 12.61
CA LEU A 93 -12.28 79.53 13.90
C LEU A 93 -13.22 78.33 14.08
N GLY A 94 -14.47 78.45 13.60
CA GLY A 94 -15.41 77.32 13.60
C GLY A 94 -14.89 76.14 12.77
N LYS A 95 -14.37 76.43 11.57
CA LYS A 95 -13.77 75.43 10.67
C LYS A 95 -12.48 74.85 11.21
N GLU A 96 -11.65 75.64 11.90
CA GLU A 96 -10.46 75.13 12.57
C GLU A 96 -10.85 74.09 13.63
N SER A 97 -11.82 74.42 14.49
CA SER A 97 -12.31 73.49 15.51
C SER A 97 -12.86 72.20 14.89
N GLU A 98 -13.64 72.32 13.81
CA GLU A 98 -14.17 71.18 13.06
C GLU A 98 -13.06 70.30 12.48
N LEU A 99 -12.05 70.90 11.84
CA LEU A 99 -10.91 70.18 11.29
C LEU A 99 -10.10 69.48 12.37
N ILE A 100 -9.91 70.09 13.55
CA ILE A 100 -9.22 69.46 14.68
C ILE A 100 -9.98 68.20 15.13
N VAL A 101 -11.31 68.23 15.16
CA VAL A 101 -12.13 67.06 15.50
C VAL A 101 -11.98 65.99 14.42
N GLN A 102 -12.10 66.35 13.14
CA GLN A 102 -11.95 65.42 12.01
C GLN A 102 -10.56 64.78 11.97
N ILE A 103 -9.50 65.53 12.26
CA ILE A 103 -8.13 64.99 12.32
C ILE A 103 -8.01 63.93 13.42
N ARG A 104 -8.61 64.18 14.59
CA ARG A 104 -8.60 63.22 15.71
C ARG A 104 -9.42 61.97 15.41
N GLU A 105 -10.58 62.13 14.77
CA GLU A 105 -11.41 61.03 14.33
C GLU A 105 -10.68 60.16 13.29
N LEU A 106 -10.08 60.79 12.28
CA LEU A 106 -9.33 60.10 11.23
C LEU A 106 -8.10 59.37 11.76
N ASP A 107 -7.41 59.92 12.77
CA ASP A 107 -6.31 59.19 13.42
C ASP A 107 -6.82 57.99 14.22
N GLY A 108 -7.99 58.11 14.86
CA GLY A 108 -8.68 56.99 15.51
C GLY A 108 -9.07 55.88 14.52
N GLU A 109 -9.62 56.25 13.36
CA GLU A 109 -9.94 55.31 12.28
C GLU A 109 -8.69 54.64 11.71
N ARG A 110 -7.63 55.42 11.45
CA ARG A 110 -6.34 54.91 10.98
C ARG A 110 -5.77 53.90 11.96
N GLN A 111 -5.76 54.23 13.25
CA GLN A 111 -5.27 53.35 14.30
C GLN A 111 -6.12 52.09 14.40
N SER A 112 -7.45 52.22 14.35
CA SER A 112 -8.40 51.09 14.34
C SER A 112 -8.15 50.17 13.14
N LEU A 113 -7.96 50.71 11.93
CA LEU A 113 -7.66 49.91 10.73
C LEU A 113 -6.32 49.19 10.86
N VAL A 114 -5.27 49.88 11.32
CA VAL A 114 -3.97 49.26 11.55
C VAL A 114 -4.14 48.12 12.55
N TYR A 115 -4.75 48.31 13.72
CA TYR A 115 -4.88 47.22 14.67
C TYR A 115 -5.82 46.10 14.19
N ASN A 116 -6.94 46.43 13.54
CA ASN A 116 -7.92 45.45 13.07
C ASN A 116 -7.46 44.65 11.85
N HIS A 117 -6.57 45.18 11.00
CA HIS A 117 -6.11 44.45 9.81
C HIS A 117 -4.64 44.05 9.85
N HIS A 118 -3.79 44.73 10.64
CA HIS A 118 -2.39 44.34 10.76
C HIS A 118 -2.24 42.98 11.41
N HIS A 119 -3.05 42.66 12.43
CA HIS A 119 -3.00 41.33 13.04
C HIS A 119 -3.46 40.23 12.05
N GLU A 120 -4.40 40.52 11.16
CA GLU A 120 -4.82 39.62 10.08
C GLU A 120 -3.70 39.42 9.05
N LEU A 121 -3.00 40.49 8.65
CA LEU A 121 -1.84 40.39 7.75
C LEU A 121 -0.71 39.58 8.37
N VAL A 122 -0.44 39.77 9.66
CA VAL A 122 0.56 38.98 10.39
C VAL A 122 0.12 37.52 10.46
N ALA A 123 -1.14 37.24 10.83
CA ALA A 123 -1.68 35.87 10.89
C ALA A 123 -1.68 35.17 9.51
N ALA A 124 -1.99 35.90 8.43
CA ALA A 124 -1.91 35.39 7.07
C ALA A 124 -0.45 35.09 6.69
N SER A 125 0.48 35.98 7.04
CA SER A 125 1.92 35.78 6.82
C SER A 125 2.45 34.55 7.57
N ASP A 126 2.04 34.36 8.82
CA ASP A 126 2.39 33.19 9.62
C ASP A 126 1.80 31.91 9.02
N THR A 127 0.57 31.98 8.50
CA THR A 127 -0.07 30.85 7.82
C THR A 127 0.70 30.47 6.55
N ILE A 128 1.08 31.45 5.72
CA ILE A 128 1.91 31.23 4.52
C ILE A 128 3.27 30.63 4.91
N ARG A 129 3.89 31.15 5.96
CA ARG A 129 5.17 30.63 6.47
C ARG A 129 5.03 29.17 6.92
N ASN A 130 3.98 28.84 7.67
CA ASN A 130 3.72 27.48 8.14
C ASN A 130 3.41 26.53 6.97
N MET A 131 2.66 27.01 5.96
CA MET A 131 2.44 26.26 4.72
C MET A 131 3.74 25.98 3.98
N LYS A 132 4.64 26.96 3.88
CA LYS A 132 5.96 26.78 3.26
C LYS A 132 6.80 25.74 3.98
N ILE A 133 6.90 25.83 5.31
CA ILE A 133 7.67 24.87 6.12
C ILE A 133 7.11 23.44 5.95
N LYS A 134 5.78 23.29 5.94
CA LYS A 134 5.15 21.98 5.70
C LYS A 134 5.43 21.45 4.29
N SER A 135 5.40 22.30 3.27
CA SER A 135 5.76 21.92 1.91
C SER A 135 7.21 21.43 1.82
N GLU A 136 8.15 22.17 2.40
CA GLU A 136 9.57 21.82 2.42
C GLU A 136 9.83 20.54 3.24
N SER A 137 9.05 20.28 4.28
CA SER A 137 9.12 19.02 5.04
C SER A 137 8.62 17.79 4.27
N LEU A 138 7.83 17.98 3.21
CA LEU A 138 7.34 16.88 2.37
C LEU A 138 8.37 16.44 1.34
N ASP A 139 9.29 17.32 0.92
CA ASP A 139 10.35 17.01 -0.04
C ASP A 139 11.19 15.76 0.31
N PRO A 140 11.73 15.60 1.54
CA PRO A 140 12.48 14.38 1.89
C PRO A 140 11.63 13.12 1.86
N SER A 141 10.33 13.21 2.15
CA SER A 141 9.42 12.07 2.06
C SER A 141 9.17 11.64 0.61
N LEU A 142 9.08 12.59 -0.31
CA LEU A 142 8.96 12.32 -1.75
C LEU A 142 10.26 11.74 -2.32
N ASP A 143 11.41 12.22 -1.88
CA ASP A 143 12.70 11.68 -2.31
C ASP A 143 12.94 10.25 -1.79
N SER A 144 12.54 9.97 -0.55
CA SER A 144 12.52 8.60 -0.01
C SER A 144 11.60 7.68 -0.83
N LEU A 145 10.40 8.16 -1.17
CA LEU A 145 9.46 7.42 -2.02
C LEU A 145 10.05 7.16 -3.42
N ARG A 146 10.69 8.15 -4.04
CA ARG A 146 11.38 7.98 -5.33
C ARG A 146 12.48 6.92 -5.25
N SER A 147 13.32 6.98 -4.22
CA SER A 147 14.38 6.00 -4.00
C SER A 147 13.83 4.57 -3.82
N SER A 148 12.70 4.44 -3.10
CA SER A 148 12.01 3.15 -2.96
C SER A 148 11.47 2.62 -4.29
N PHE A 149 10.91 3.49 -5.14
CA PHE A 149 10.41 3.12 -6.46
C PHE A 149 11.52 2.73 -7.41
N GLU A 150 12.64 3.44 -7.38
CA GLU A 150 13.84 3.10 -8.14
C GLU A 150 14.41 1.75 -7.71
N SER A 151 14.45 1.48 -6.40
CA SER A 151 14.85 0.18 -5.85
C SER A 151 13.91 -0.95 -6.30
N MET A 152 12.59 -0.73 -6.25
CA MET A 152 11.60 -1.70 -6.74
C MET A 152 11.74 -1.93 -8.25
N SER A 153 11.96 -0.87 -9.03
CA SER A 153 12.16 -0.98 -10.48
C SER A 153 13.42 -1.76 -10.82
N ASN A 154 14.52 -1.54 -10.10
CA ASN A 154 15.76 -2.30 -10.25
C ASN A 154 15.58 -3.77 -9.85
N LEU A 155 14.83 -4.05 -8.78
CA LEU A 155 14.51 -5.43 -8.40
C LEU A 155 13.65 -6.12 -9.47
N ALA A 156 12.64 -5.42 -10.00
CA ALA A 156 11.78 -5.95 -11.06
C ALA A 156 12.58 -6.25 -12.34
N SER A 157 13.48 -5.35 -12.76
CA SER A 157 14.35 -5.60 -13.92
C SER A 157 15.30 -6.78 -13.68
N ASN A 158 15.87 -6.89 -12.48
CA ASN A 158 16.75 -8.01 -12.13
C ASN A 158 15.99 -9.35 -12.13
N LEU A 159 14.75 -9.38 -11.64
CA LEU A 159 13.91 -10.59 -11.70
C LEU A 159 13.58 -10.98 -13.14
N GLU A 160 13.33 -10.03 -14.03
CA GLU A 160 13.08 -10.31 -15.44
C GLU A 160 14.32 -10.89 -16.14
N VAL A 161 15.52 -10.36 -15.83
CA VAL A 161 16.78 -10.92 -16.32
C VAL A 161 17.00 -12.34 -15.79
N LEU A 162 16.74 -12.59 -14.51
CA LEU A 162 16.86 -13.93 -13.92
C LEU A 162 15.84 -14.91 -14.52
N ARG A 163 14.60 -14.48 -14.75
CA ARG A 163 13.54 -15.29 -15.35
C ARG A 163 13.83 -15.64 -16.81
N SER A 164 14.29 -14.66 -17.59
CA SER A 164 14.71 -14.88 -18.98
C SER A 164 15.92 -15.82 -19.06
N SER A 165 16.90 -15.66 -18.17
CA SER A 165 18.04 -16.58 -18.04
C SER A 165 17.61 -18.00 -17.63
N ALA A 166 16.72 -18.15 -16.65
CA ALA A 166 16.18 -19.44 -16.24
C ALA A 166 15.39 -20.12 -17.37
N ARG A 167 14.61 -19.35 -18.14
CA ARG A 167 13.90 -19.86 -19.32
C ARG A 167 14.87 -20.27 -20.43
N ALA A 168 15.95 -19.53 -20.66
CA ALA A 168 16.99 -19.91 -21.63
C ALA A 168 17.66 -21.23 -21.22
N LYS A 169 18.00 -21.41 -19.93
CA LYS A 169 18.54 -22.67 -19.41
C LYS A 169 17.55 -23.84 -19.53
N ALA A 170 16.27 -23.62 -19.22
CA ALA A 170 15.25 -24.64 -19.35
C ALA A 170 15.05 -25.05 -20.83
N VAL A 171 15.13 -24.11 -21.77
CA VAL A 171 15.03 -24.40 -23.21
C VAL A 171 16.24 -25.17 -23.72
N GLU A 172 17.47 -24.86 -23.27
CA GLU A 172 18.65 -25.67 -23.61
C GLU A 172 18.57 -27.09 -23.03
N GLU A 173 18.20 -27.26 -21.77
CA GLU A 173 18.04 -28.60 -21.16
C GLU A 173 16.92 -29.43 -21.83
N SER A 174 15.89 -28.77 -22.37
CA SER A 174 14.81 -29.41 -23.13
C SER A 174 15.26 -29.85 -24.54
N ALA A 175 16.21 -29.15 -25.14
CA ALA A 175 16.66 -29.40 -26.51
C ALA A 175 17.64 -30.59 -26.62
N THR A 176 18.34 -30.96 -25.53
CA THR A 176 19.33 -32.06 -25.53
C THR A 176 18.82 -33.40 -25.00
N GLY A 177 17.55 -33.56 -24.62
CA GLY A 177 17.09 -34.83 -24.04
C GLY A 177 15.60 -34.97 -23.79
N GLY A 178 14.77 -34.52 -24.74
CA GLY A 178 13.33 -34.79 -24.75
C GLY A 178 13.00 -36.24 -25.15
N ILE A 179 13.48 -37.21 -24.38
CA ILE A 179 12.83 -38.52 -24.28
C ILE A 179 11.84 -38.33 -23.14
N ASP A 180 10.58 -38.71 -23.32
CA ASP A 180 9.52 -38.62 -22.32
C ASP A 180 9.95 -39.31 -21.02
N ARG A 181 10.60 -38.56 -20.10
CA ARG A 181 11.13 -39.08 -18.83
C ARG A 181 10.06 -39.77 -17.99
N LEU A 182 8.79 -39.41 -18.21
CA LEU A 182 7.63 -40.04 -17.60
C LEU A 182 7.41 -41.49 -18.08
N HIS A 183 7.70 -41.79 -19.35
CA HIS A 183 7.54 -43.13 -19.93
C HIS A 183 8.62 -44.09 -19.41
N ASP A 184 9.84 -43.62 -19.16
CA ASP A 184 10.93 -44.45 -18.63
C ASP A 184 10.75 -44.79 -17.14
N LEU A 185 9.91 -44.03 -16.42
CA LEU A 185 9.62 -44.24 -14.99
C LEU A 185 8.48 -45.23 -14.73
N ASP A 186 7.51 -45.29 -15.65
CA ASP A 186 6.34 -46.16 -15.55
C ASP A 186 6.67 -47.66 -15.33
N PRO A 187 7.61 -48.28 -16.07
CA PRO A 187 7.93 -49.69 -15.88
C PRO A 187 8.62 -49.99 -14.53
N ILE A 188 9.26 -49.00 -13.90
CA ILE A 188 9.95 -49.16 -12.61
C ILE A 188 8.96 -49.08 -11.46
N VAL A 189 8.04 -48.12 -11.51
CA VAL A 189 7.06 -47.89 -10.44
C VAL A 189 5.98 -48.98 -10.44
N THR A 190 5.60 -49.49 -11.62
CA THR A 190 4.60 -50.56 -11.75
C THR A 190 5.16 -51.97 -11.50
N LEU A 191 6.48 -52.11 -11.38
CA LEU A 191 7.16 -53.41 -11.27
C LEU A 191 6.69 -54.26 -10.07
N PRO A 192 6.59 -53.73 -8.83
CA PRO A 192 6.11 -54.52 -7.69
C PRO A 192 4.70 -55.10 -7.92
N ALA A 193 3.80 -54.29 -8.49
CA ALA A 193 2.44 -54.70 -8.80
C ALA A 193 2.41 -55.80 -9.89
N ARG A 194 3.23 -55.66 -10.93
CA ARG A 194 3.35 -56.69 -11.99
C ARG A 194 3.91 -58.01 -11.46
N LEU A 195 4.87 -57.95 -10.53
CA LEU A 195 5.40 -59.16 -9.89
C LEU A 195 4.37 -59.81 -8.97
N SER A 196 3.63 -59.03 -8.18
CA SER A 196 2.56 -59.57 -7.34
C SER A 196 1.46 -60.22 -8.18
N ASP A 197 1.07 -59.61 -9.31
CA ASP A 197 0.03 -60.17 -10.20
C ASP A 197 0.46 -61.52 -10.80
N LEU A 198 1.72 -61.63 -11.24
CA LEU A 198 2.29 -62.88 -11.79
C LEU A 198 2.45 -63.98 -10.72
N ILE A 199 2.69 -63.60 -9.46
CA ILE A 199 2.82 -64.56 -8.35
C ILE A 199 1.43 -65.00 -7.85
N GLU A 200 0.46 -64.08 -7.82
CA GLU A 200 -0.88 -64.33 -7.30
C GLU A 200 -1.81 -65.01 -8.30
N CYS A 201 -1.54 -64.95 -9.62
CA CYS A 201 -2.33 -65.56 -10.69
C CYS A 201 -3.84 -65.48 -10.41
N ARG A 202 -4.31 -64.29 -10.05
CA ARG A 202 -5.71 -64.01 -9.75
C ARG A 202 -6.44 -63.82 -11.07
N LEU A 203 -7.58 -64.49 -11.22
CA LEU A 203 -8.56 -64.36 -12.32
C LEU A 203 -8.38 -65.32 -13.51
N ASP A 204 -8.31 -66.63 -13.28
CA ASP A 204 -9.12 -67.64 -13.99
C ASP A 204 -8.47 -69.03 -13.94
N ALA A 205 -8.56 -69.70 -12.79
CA ALA A 205 -8.42 -71.16 -12.76
C ALA A 205 -9.28 -71.70 -11.61
N ALA A 206 -10.58 -71.73 -11.85
CA ALA A 206 -11.48 -72.61 -11.13
C ALA A 206 -11.21 -74.07 -11.51
N GLU A 207 -9.99 -74.60 -11.35
CA GLU A 207 -9.71 -75.99 -11.71
C GLU A 207 -8.67 -76.62 -10.76
N THR A 208 -9.08 -77.75 -10.17
CA THR A 208 -8.34 -78.84 -9.52
C THR A 208 -6.93 -78.54 -8.97
N GLY A 209 -6.76 -78.68 -7.64
CA GLY A 209 -5.60 -78.22 -6.86
C GLY A 209 -4.19 -78.64 -7.28
N GLU A 210 -4.02 -79.56 -8.22
CA GLU A 210 -2.71 -79.94 -8.78
C GLU A 210 -2.28 -79.04 -9.95
N GLN A 211 -3.22 -78.56 -10.77
CA GLN A 211 -2.93 -77.66 -11.89
C GLN A 211 -2.64 -76.22 -11.40
N SER A 212 -3.27 -75.82 -10.29
CA SER A 212 -3.01 -74.54 -9.61
C SER A 212 -1.59 -74.42 -9.05
N ALA A 213 -0.99 -75.53 -8.58
CA ALA A 213 0.38 -75.54 -8.07
C ALA A 213 1.41 -75.39 -9.19
N GLU A 214 1.16 -76.02 -10.34
CA GLU A 214 2.01 -75.89 -11.53
C GLU A 214 1.86 -74.50 -12.17
N ALA A 215 0.64 -73.96 -12.23
CA ALA A 215 0.40 -72.58 -12.66
C ALA A 215 1.11 -71.54 -11.77
N ARG A 216 1.12 -71.74 -10.44
CA ARG A 216 1.88 -70.89 -9.51
C ARG A 216 3.40 -71.02 -9.69
N LYS A 217 3.93 -72.20 -9.99
CA LYS A 217 5.34 -72.38 -10.34
C LYS A 217 5.70 -71.67 -11.65
N MET A 218 4.84 -71.77 -12.66
CA MET A 218 5.01 -71.09 -13.94
C MET A 218 4.92 -69.57 -13.79
N GLY A 219 3.99 -69.06 -12.99
CA GLY A 219 3.86 -67.63 -12.68
C GLY A 219 5.07 -67.09 -11.91
N LEU A 220 5.58 -67.86 -10.94
CA LEU A 220 6.82 -67.53 -10.23
C LEU A 220 8.03 -67.49 -11.17
N ALA A 221 8.18 -68.46 -12.08
CA ALA A 221 9.27 -68.48 -13.04
C ALA A 221 9.22 -67.26 -14.00
N GLN A 222 8.02 -66.84 -14.41
CA GLN A 222 7.82 -65.63 -15.22
C GLN A 222 8.15 -64.35 -14.44
N ALA A 223 7.76 -64.28 -13.16
CA ALA A 223 8.09 -63.18 -12.27
C ALA A 223 9.62 -63.08 -12.04
N GLU A 224 10.30 -64.21 -11.82
CA GLU A 224 11.76 -64.26 -11.68
C GLU A 224 12.48 -63.84 -12.97
N HIS A 225 11.95 -64.22 -14.14
CA HIS A 225 12.49 -63.76 -15.42
C HIS A 225 12.33 -62.24 -15.60
N LEU A 226 11.13 -61.69 -15.32
CA LEU A 226 10.88 -60.25 -15.39
C LEU A 226 11.79 -59.49 -14.43
N TRP A 227 11.95 -59.97 -13.20
CA TRP A 227 12.87 -59.40 -12.23
C TRP A 227 14.31 -59.38 -12.75
N GLY A 228 14.80 -60.47 -13.35
CA GLY A 228 16.14 -60.53 -13.92
C GLY A 228 16.40 -59.50 -15.02
N THR A 229 15.37 -59.14 -15.81
CA THR A 229 15.50 -58.07 -16.82
C THR A 229 15.60 -56.67 -16.21
N MET A 230 14.96 -56.44 -15.07
CA MET A 230 14.79 -55.12 -14.48
C MET A 230 15.78 -54.84 -13.32
N GLU A 231 16.31 -55.87 -12.67
CA GLU A 231 17.33 -55.78 -11.64
C GLU A 231 18.55 -54.92 -12.03
N PRO A 232 19.18 -55.08 -13.22
CA PRO A 232 20.32 -54.24 -13.60
C PRO A 232 19.93 -52.77 -13.82
N VAL A 233 18.70 -52.51 -14.27
CA VAL A 233 18.17 -51.15 -14.43
C VAL A 233 18.01 -50.49 -13.08
N LEU A 234 17.39 -51.18 -12.11
CA LEU A 234 17.26 -50.69 -10.74
C LEU A 234 18.63 -50.48 -10.09
N ALA A 235 19.61 -51.37 -10.33
CA ALA A 235 20.97 -51.23 -9.82
C ALA A 235 21.66 -49.96 -10.34
N ALA A 236 21.62 -49.73 -11.66
CA ALA A 236 22.17 -48.53 -12.27
C ALA A 236 21.54 -47.24 -11.72
N TRP A 237 20.22 -47.28 -11.43
CA TRP A 237 19.50 -46.15 -10.85
C TRP A 237 19.80 -45.94 -9.36
N THR A 238 20.06 -47.02 -8.62
CA THR A 238 20.55 -46.92 -7.24
C THR A 238 21.97 -46.36 -7.17
N ASP A 239 22.83 -46.67 -8.14
CA ASP A 239 24.19 -46.13 -8.25
C ASP A 239 24.16 -44.64 -8.67
N ALA A 240 23.17 -44.26 -9.49
CA ALA A 240 22.87 -42.87 -9.81
C ALA A 240 22.22 -42.08 -8.65
N GLY A 241 21.89 -42.74 -7.52
CA GLY A 241 21.38 -42.09 -6.32
C GLY A 241 19.90 -41.67 -6.39
N VAL A 242 19.10 -42.27 -7.26
CA VAL A 242 17.65 -41.96 -7.37
C VAL A 242 16.92 -42.43 -6.11
N SER A 243 16.19 -41.52 -5.45
CA SER A 243 15.44 -41.81 -4.21
C SER A 243 14.29 -42.80 -4.44
N GLY A 244 14.04 -43.69 -3.49
CA GLY A 244 12.92 -44.66 -3.52
C GLY A 244 13.18 -45.94 -4.33
N VAL A 245 14.08 -45.92 -5.32
CA VAL A 245 14.40 -47.11 -6.14
C VAL A 245 14.93 -48.28 -5.30
N ARG A 246 15.67 -47.99 -4.24
CA ARG A 246 16.18 -48.99 -3.28
C ARG A 246 15.05 -49.72 -2.54
N GLU A 247 13.98 -49.00 -2.21
CA GLU A 247 12.82 -49.53 -1.49
C GLU A 247 12.00 -50.42 -2.43
N ILE A 248 11.74 -49.96 -3.65
CA ILE A 248 11.08 -50.74 -4.71
C ILE A 248 11.85 -52.04 -4.98
N ALA A 249 13.18 -51.97 -5.10
CA ALA A 249 14.02 -53.15 -5.29
C ALA A 249 14.03 -54.10 -4.07
N ALA A 250 13.88 -53.57 -2.84
CA ALA A 250 13.76 -54.39 -1.65
C ALA A 250 12.40 -55.10 -1.59
N GLU A 251 11.33 -54.39 -1.93
CA GLU A 251 9.95 -54.90 -1.97
C GLU A 251 9.78 -56.04 -2.98
N CYS A 252 10.29 -55.86 -4.20
CA CYS A 252 10.25 -56.90 -5.24
C CYS A 252 11.02 -58.16 -4.83
N ARG A 253 12.17 -58.00 -4.14
CA ARG A 253 12.94 -59.13 -3.60
C ARG A 253 12.20 -59.85 -2.48
N SER A 254 11.43 -59.14 -1.64
CA SER A 254 10.56 -59.79 -0.66
C SER A 254 9.43 -60.56 -1.31
N LEU A 255 8.77 -60.00 -2.34
CA LEU A 255 7.68 -60.65 -3.06
C LEU A 255 8.13 -61.97 -3.70
N LEU A 256 9.27 -62.00 -4.38
CA LEU A 256 9.82 -63.24 -4.95
C LEU A 256 10.27 -64.25 -3.89
N LYS A 257 10.77 -63.77 -2.74
CA LYS A 257 11.13 -64.65 -1.62
C LYS A 257 9.89 -65.31 -1.01
N ASP A 258 8.80 -64.57 -0.89
CA ASP A 258 7.56 -65.09 -0.32
C ASP A 258 6.80 -65.98 -1.33
N GLY A 259 6.84 -65.66 -2.63
CA GLY A 259 6.38 -66.53 -3.71
C GLY A 259 7.10 -67.88 -3.72
N ARG A 260 8.44 -67.90 -3.59
CA ARG A 260 9.23 -69.15 -3.48
C ARG A 260 8.83 -70.00 -2.27
N LYS A 261 8.58 -69.36 -1.12
CA LYS A 261 8.12 -70.08 0.09
C LYS A 261 6.73 -70.70 -0.14
N ALA A 262 5.80 -69.95 -0.74
CA ALA A 262 4.43 -70.40 -1.01
C ALA A 262 4.38 -71.59 -1.99
N VAL A 263 5.26 -71.61 -2.99
CA VAL A 263 5.41 -72.73 -3.91
C VAL A 263 6.10 -73.93 -3.24
N GLY A 264 7.10 -73.68 -2.38
CA GLY A 264 7.82 -74.72 -1.63
C GLY A 264 6.94 -75.47 -0.63
N THR A 265 6.08 -74.77 0.12
CA THR A 265 5.15 -75.39 1.08
C THR A 265 4.09 -76.26 0.40
N SER A 266 3.62 -75.86 -0.78
CA SER A 266 2.69 -76.65 -1.60
C SER A 266 3.28 -77.96 -2.13
N SER A 267 4.61 -78.04 -2.23
CA SER A 267 5.32 -79.25 -2.68
C SER A 267 5.64 -80.24 -1.54
N ALA A 268 5.71 -79.74 -0.29
CA ALA A 268 6.01 -80.54 0.90
C ALA A 268 4.78 -81.20 1.54
N SER A 269 3.56 -80.79 1.13
CA SER A 269 2.29 -81.32 1.63
C SER A 269 1.69 -82.44 0.76
N ARG A 270 2.49 -83.09 -0.10
CA ARG A 270 2.06 -84.14 -1.03
C ARG A 270 2.73 -85.46 -0.73
#